data_AF-A0A424LGT2-F1
#
_entry.id   AF-A0A424LGT2-F1
#
_cell.length_a   1.000
_cell.length_b   1.000
_cell.length_c   1.000
_cell.angle_alpha   90.00
_cell.angle_beta   90.00
_cell.angle_gamma   90.00
#
_symmetry.space_group_name_H-M   'P 1'
#
loop_
_entity.id
_entity.type
_entity.pdbx_description
1 polymer ?
#
loop_
_entity_poly.entity_id
_entity_poly.type
_entity_poly.pdbx_seq_one_letter_code
_entity_poly.pdbx_strand_id
1 'polypeptide(L)'
;MAQQTINRGTAANDGTGDTLRSAAAKINSNFTELYTQNTTLAAVATSGNLTSLTDVTISTATTGDVLRFTGSAFVNSQLNLSDLANVATTAPTTNQYLQWNGTSWVPATGSGSISLSSLSVTQASASGAGALAYNNTTGVFTYTPPTLTGLGYTAPTQLSLGIGNADVDFGQFKIKYANVYSQEADLPSAVTYHGMFAHVHATGKAYYAHAGNWEKMITESTFKTLVAASTDFADFKTRIAAI
;
A
#
# COMPACT_ATOMS: atom_id res chain seq x y z
N MET A 1 45.68 -53.98 -34.43
CA MET A 1 46.93 -53.87 -35.20
C MET A 1 46.70 -52.85 -36.31
N ALA A 2 47.69 -52.51 -37.14
CA ALA A 2 47.39 -51.72 -38.32
C ALA A 2 46.82 -52.65 -39.40
N GLN A 3 45.89 -52.14 -40.23
CA GLN A 3 45.36 -52.87 -41.38
C GLN A 3 46.49 -53.44 -42.26
N GLN A 4 46.47 -54.75 -42.54
CA GLN A 4 47.43 -55.38 -43.43
C GLN A 4 46.89 -55.44 -44.86
N THR A 5 47.59 -54.83 -45.81
CA THR A 5 47.24 -54.88 -47.23
C THR A 5 47.90 -56.06 -47.92
N ILE A 6 47.14 -56.75 -48.77
CA ILE A 6 47.69 -57.79 -49.66
C ILE A 6 48.52 -57.10 -50.73
N ASN A 7 49.80 -57.45 -50.83
CA ASN A 7 50.65 -57.01 -51.92
C ASN A 7 50.36 -57.86 -53.16
N ARG A 8 49.88 -57.24 -54.24
CA ARG A 8 49.53 -57.93 -55.49
C ARG A 8 50.71 -58.12 -56.44
N GLY A 9 51.90 -57.67 -56.07
CA GLY A 9 53.08 -57.64 -56.93
C GLY A 9 53.08 -56.46 -57.90
N THR A 10 54.17 -56.28 -58.63
CA THR A 10 54.33 -55.19 -59.59
C THR A 10 53.66 -55.45 -60.94
N ALA A 11 53.53 -56.73 -61.33
CA ALA A 11 52.88 -57.21 -62.54
C ALA A 11 52.23 -58.59 -62.31
N ALA A 12 51.41 -59.04 -63.25
CA ALA A 12 50.75 -60.34 -63.14
C ALA A 12 51.77 -61.50 -63.15
N ASN A 13 51.68 -62.39 -62.16
CA ASN A 13 52.46 -63.63 -62.06
C ASN A 13 54.00 -63.45 -61.96
N ASP A 14 54.47 -62.28 -61.55
CA ASP A 14 55.91 -61.95 -61.48
C ASP A 14 56.62 -62.46 -60.20
N GLY A 15 55.88 -63.09 -59.28
CA GLY A 15 56.40 -63.63 -58.03
C GLY A 15 56.79 -62.59 -56.98
N THR A 16 56.57 -61.29 -57.23
CA THR A 16 56.90 -60.20 -56.29
C THR A 16 55.77 -59.88 -55.30
N GLY A 17 54.58 -60.44 -55.54
CA GLY A 17 53.42 -60.33 -54.66
C GLY A 17 53.46 -61.29 -53.48
N ASP A 18 52.47 -61.17 -52.61
CA ASP A 18 52.27 -62.12 -51.52
C ASP A 18 51.96 -63.51 -52.08
N THR A 19 52.57 -64.53 -51.47
CA THR A 19 52.09 -65.92 -51.64
C THR A 19 50.65 -66.04 -51.11
N LEU A 20 49.90 -67.02 -51.60
CA LEU A 20 48.54 -67.32 -51.07
C LEU A 20 48.53 -67.48 -49.56
N ARG A 21 49.58 -68.08 -48.99
CA ARG A 21 49.76 -68.23 -47.55
C ARG A 21 49.92 -66.88 -46.84
N SER A 22 50.76 -65.99 -47.36
CA SER A 22 50.95 -64.64 -46.82
C SER A 22 49.67 -63.81 -46.91
N ALA A 23 49.02 -63.81 -48.07
CA ALA A 23 47.76 -63.10 -48.29
C ALA A 23 46.64 -63.61 -47.38
N ALA A 24 46.47 -64.94 -47.25
CA ALA A 24 45.48 -65.55 -46.36
C ALA A 24 45.78 -65.23 -44.88
N ALA A 25 47.05 -65.20 -44.47
CA ALA A 25 47.44 -64.80 -43.12
C ALA A 25 47.10 -63.33 -42.84
N LYS A 26 47.32 -62.42 -43.80
CA LYS A 26 46.93 -61.00 -43.70
C LYS A 26 45.42 -60.83 -43.61
N ILE A 27 44.67 -61.56 -44.45
CA ILE A 27 43.20 -61.59 -44.41
C ILE A 27 42.71 -62.05 -43.04
N ASN A 28 43.20 -63.19 -42.56
CA ASN A 28 42.84 -63.73 -41.24
C ASN A 28 43.19 -62.74 -40.13
N SER A 29 44.37 -62.13 -40.16
CA SER A 29 44.79 -61.14 -39.16
C SER A 29 43.87 -59.92 -39.13
N ASN A 30 43.49 -59.37 -40.29
CA ASN A 30 42.56 -58.24 -40.37
C ASN A 30 41.18 -58.61 -39.85
N PHE A 31 40.66 -59.79 -40.21
CA PHE A 31 39.36 -60.24 -39.72
C PHE A 31 39.39 -60.53 -38.22
N THR A 32 40.44 -61.18 -37.70
CA THR A 32 40.62 -61.37 -36.26
C THR A 32 40.62 -60.04 -35.51
N GLU A 33 41.32 -59.03 -36.03
CA GLU A 33 41.29 -57.68 -35.47
C GLU A 33 39.88 -57.07 -35.52
N LEU A 34 39.20 -57.11 -36.66
CA LEU A 34 37.85 -56.56 -36.79
C LEU A 34 36.84 -57.26 -35.87
N TYR A 35 36.90 -58.57 -35.72
CA TYR A 35 36.01 -59.30 -34.81
C TYR A 35 36.33 -59.01 -33.33
N THR A 36 37.59 -58.77 -32.99
CA THR A 36 38.01 -58.33 -31.64
C THR A 36 37.59 -56.88 -31.36
N GLN A 37 37.68 -56.00 -32.37
CA GLN A 37 37.22 -54.61 -32.26
C GLN A 37 35.69 -54.50 -32.26
N ASN A 38 34.99 -55.35 -33.01
CA ASN A 38 33.53 -55.37 -33.04
C ASN A 38 32.93 -55.93 -31.74
N THR A 39 33.63 -56.83 -31.04
CA THR A 39 33.21 -57.28 -29.70
C THR A 39 33.40 -56.20 -28.65
N THR A 40 34.44 -55.38 -28.76
CA THR A 40 34.63 -54.18 -27.92
C THR A 40 33.66 -53.05 -28.29
N LEU A 41 33.37 -52.84 -29.57
CA LEU A 41 32.38 -51.88 -30.04
C LEU A 41 30.93 -52.32 -29.74
N ALA A 42 30.63 -53.62 -29.77
CA ALA A 42 29.36 -54.15 -29.31
C ALA A 42 29.18 -54.01 -27.80
N ALA A 43 30.26 -54.10 -27.01
CA ALA A 43 30.24 -53.73 -25.58
C ALA A 43 29.99 -52.23 -25.37
N VAL A 44 30.49 -51.36 -26.27
CA VAL A 44 30.17 -49.91 -26.29
C VAL A 44 28.74 -49.64 -26.79
N ALA A 45 28.23 -50.41 -27.76
CA ALA A 45 26.90 -50.24 -28.35
C ALA A 45 25.76 -50.88 -27.52
N THR A 46 26.08 -51.86 -26.67
CA THR A 46 25.15 -52.42 -25.66
C THR A 46 25.22 -51.68 -24.34
N SER A 47 26.20 -50.79 -24.15
CA SER A 47 26.18 -49.89 -23.01
C SER A 47 25.40 -48.62 -23.31
N GLY A 48 24.10 -48.69 -23.08
CA GLY A 48 23.26 -47.51 -22.91
C GLY A 48 23.32 -46.93 -21.48
N ASN A 49 24.19 -47.44 -20.60
CA ASN A 49 24.19 -47.08 -19.18
C ASN A 49 25.51 -46.42 -18.78
N LEU A 50 25.40 -45.41 -17.93
CA LEU A 50 26.52 -44.60 -17.44
C LEU A 50 27.66 -45.44 -16.81
N THR A 51 27.37 -46.65 -16.32
CA THR A 51 28.33 -47.54 -15.65
C THR A 51 29.38 -48.19 -16.56
N SER A 52 29.29 -48.09 -17.88
CA SER A 52 30.36 -48.61 -18.76
C SER A 52 31.45 -47.59 -19.04
N LEU A 53 31.21 -46.32 -18.73
CA LEU A 53 32.20 -45.28 -18.95
C LEU A 53 33.30 -45.47 -17.90
N THR A 54 34.55 -45.55 -18.36
CA THR A 54 35.69 -45.89 -17.47
C THR A 54 35.97 -44.81 -16.42
N ASP A 55 35.47 -43.61 -16.63
CA ASP A 55 35.54 -42.46 -15.74
C ASP A 55 34.23 -42.24 -14.94
N VAL A 56 33.29 -43.19 -14.96
CA VAL A 56 32.03 -43.11 -14.21
C VAL A 56 31.90 -44.31 -13.27
N THR A 57 31.72 -44.03 -11.99
CA THR A 57 31.47 -45.05 -10.96
C THR A 57 30.13 -44.77 -10.28
N ILE A 58 29.14 -45.62 -10.53
CA ILE A 58 27.82 -45.55 -9.88
C ILE A 58 27.63 -46.82 -9.05
N SER A 59 27.59 -46.70 -7.73
CA SER A 59 27.41 -47.86 -6.83
C SER A 59 25.93 -48.22 -6.66
N THR A 60 25.11 -47.24 -6.26
CA THR A 60 23.65 -47.33 -6.13
C THR A 60 23.07 -45.92 -6.32
N ALA A 61 22.41 -45.66 -7.46
CA ALA A 61 21.76 -44.39 -7.70
C ALA A 61 20.46 -44.27 -6.88
N THR A 62 20.28 -43.16 -6.19
CA THR A 62 19.06 -42.80 -5.47
C THR A 62 18.37 -41.60 -6.13
N THR A 63 17.09 -41.40 -5.84
CA THR A 63 16.36 -40.22 -6.34
C THR A 63 17.01 -38.94 -5.82
N GLY A 64 17.36 -38.04 -6.74
CA GLY A 64 18.02 -36.77 -6.42
C GLY A 64 19.55 -36.79 -6.57
N ASP A 65 20.15 -37.94 -6.88
CA ASP A 65 21.57 -37.99 -7.21
C ASP A 65 21.88 -37.26 -8.51
N VAL A 66 23.04 -36.60 -8.52
CA VAL A 66 23.68 -36.04 -9.71
C VAL A 66 25.04 -36.70 -9.92
N LEU A 67 25.57 -36.66 -11.14
CA LEU A 67 26.97 -37.02 -11.38
C LEU A 67 27.88 -35.86 -10.94
N ARG A 68 28.72 -36.10 -9.94
CA ARG A 68 29.72 -35.15 -9.44
C ARG A 68 31.12 -35.62 -9.82
N PHE A 69 31.87 -34.77 -10.50
CA PHE A 69 33.28 -35.03 -10.77
C PHE A 69 34.11 -34.82 -9.50
N THR A 70 34.89 -35.82 -9.12
CA THR A 70 35.69 -35.84 -7.89
C THR A 70 37.15 -35.43 -8.11
N GLY A 71 37.53 -35.12 -9.36
CA GLY A 71 38.92 -34.91 -9.77
C GLY A 71 39.51 -36.11 -10.53
N SER A 72 38.96 -37.32 -10.35
CA SER A 72 39.42 -38.54 -11.02
C SER A 72 38.32 -39.30 -11.76
N ALA A 73 37.08 -39.23 -11.28
CA ALA A 73 35.91 -39.87 -11.89
C ALA A 73 34.62 -39.12 -11.54
N PHE A 74 33.59 -39.32 -12.33
CA PHE A 74 32.21 -38.97 -12.01
C PHE A 74 31.60 -40.04 -11.10
N VAL A 75 31.00 -39.60 -10.00
CA VAL A 75 30.30 -40.48 -9.05
C VAL A 75 28.88 -39.96 -8.83
N ASN A 76 27.93 -40.84 -8.51
CA ASN A 76 26.61 -40.39 -8.08
C ASN A 76 26.70 -39.81 -6.65
N SER A 77 26.13 -38.62 -6.44
CA SER A 77 26.13 -37.92 -5.15
C SER A 77 24.90 -37.04 -5.03
N GLN A 78 24.37 -36.89 -3.81
CA GLN A 78 23.38 -35.85 -3.53
C GLN A 78 24.02 -34.46 -3.56
N LEU A 79 23.27 -33.48 -4.04
CA LEU A 79 23.63 -32.07 -3.97
C LEU A 79 23.18 -31.49 -2.61
N ASN A 80 24.12 -30.95 -1.86
CA ASN A 80 23.91 -30.32 -0.56
C ASN A 80 24.13 -28.81 -0.64
N LEU A 81 23.61 -28.07 0.34
CA LEU A 81 23.82 -26.61 0.42
C LEU A 81 25.32 -26.23 0.45
N SER A 82 26.16 -27.09 1.04
CA SER A 82 27.62 -26.92 1.09
C SER A 82 28.32 -27.00 -0.26
N ASP A 83 27.66 -27.52 -1.30
CA ASP A 83 28.21 -27.55 -2.66
C ASP A 83 28.11 -26.17 -3.34
N LEU A 84 27.32 -25.23 -2.80
CA LEU A 84 27.23 -23.86 -3.31
C LEU A 84 28.32 -22.99 -2.67
N ALA A 85 29.33 -22.64 -3.46
CA ALA A 85 30.52 -21.92 -3.00
C ALA A 85 30.26 -20.56 -2.34
N ASN A 86 29.13 -19.92 -2.66
CA ASN A 86 28.78 -18.57 -2.20
C ASN A 86 27.49 -18.57 -1.35
N VAL A 87 27.10 -19.69 -0.76
CA VAL A 87 25.95 -19.77 0.15
C VAL A 87 26.42 -20.37 1.47
N ALA A 88 26.19 -19.64 2.57
CA ALA A 88 26.55 -20.13 3.89
C ALA A 88 25.71 -21.34 4.27
N THR A 89 26.34 -22.31 4.91
CA THR A 89 25.71 -23.55 5.39
C THR A 89 25.11 -23.40 6.78
N THR A 90 25.20 -22.23 7.39
CA THR A 90 24.53 -21.92 8.67
C THR A 90 23.02 -22.04 8.48
N ALA A 91 22.38 -22.88 9.30
CA ALA A 91 20.94 -23.05 9.24
C ALA A 91 20.23 -21.73 9.61
N PRO A 92 19.27 -21.25 8.80
CA PRO A 92 18.53 -20.05 9.14
C PRO A 92 17.61 -20.30 10.34
N THR A 93 17.40 -19.27 11.16
CA THR A 93 16.36 -19.23 12.18
C THR A 93 15.10 -18.55 11.66
N THR A 94 13.97 -18.70 12.37
CA THR A 94 12.70 -18.03 12.04
C THR A 94 12.90 -16.52 11.87
N ASN A 95 12.24 -15.94 10.86
CA ASN A 95 12.27 -14.51 10.51
C ASN A 95 13.63 -13.96 10.03
N GLN A 96 14.56 -14.82 9.61
CA GLN A 96 15.74 -14.40 8.85
C GLN A 96 15.46 -14.37 7.35
N TYR A 97 16.25 -13.58 6.62
CA TYR A 97 16.30 -13.57 5.15
C TYR A 97 17.72 -13.88 4.68
N LEU A 98 17.88 -14.23 3.40
CA LEU A 98 19.20 -14.35 2.78
C LEU A 98 19.72 -12.97 2.39
N GLN A 99 20.85 -12.59 2.95
CA GLN A 99 21.54 -11.34 2.65
C GLN A 99 22.87 -11.62 1.96
N TRP A 100 23.15 -10.90 0.87
CA TRP A 100 24.49 -10.85 0.30
C TRP A 100 25.39 -9.99 1.21
N ASN A 101 26.41 -10.58 1.81
CA ASN A 101 27.34 -9.87 2.70
C ASN A 101 28.57 -9.29 1.97
N GLY A 102 28.62 -9.37 0.64
CA GLY A 102 29.77 -9.00 -0.19
C GLY A 102 30.57 -10.20 -0.72
N THR A 103 30.43 -11.38 -0.11
CA THR A 103 31.19 -12.58 -0.49
C THR A 103 30.33 -13.85 -0.52
N SER A 104 29.27 -13.92 0.28
CA SER A 104 28.33 -15.05 0.30
C SER A 104 26.92 -14.61 0.69
N TRP A 105 25.94 -15.41 0.30
CA TRP A 105 24.57 -15.35 0.81
C TRP A 105 24.54 -15.96 2.21
N VAL A 106 24.19 -15.17 3.22
CA VAL A 106 24.14 -15.59 4.62
C VAL A 106 22.74 -15.36 5.19
N PRO A 107 22.24 -16.22 6.10
CA PRO A 107 21.09 -15.87 6.90
C PRO A 107 21.40 -14.63 7.73
N ALA A 108 20.55 -13.60 7.63
CA ALA A 108 20.73 -12.36 8.34
C ALA A 108 19.45 -11.95 9.08
N THR A 109 19.65 -11.35 10.24
CA THR A 109 18.65 -10.56 10.96
C THR A 109 18.85 -9.09 10.58
N GLY A 110 17.81 -8.38 10.17
CA GLY A 110 17.95 -7.00 9.72
C GLY A 110 16.72 -6.46 9.01
N SER A 111 16.67 -5.15 8.82
CA SER A 111 15.56 -4.40 8.22
C SER A 111 15.45 -4.56 6.70
N GLY A 112 15.67 -5.77 6.17
CA GLY A 112 15.25 -6.11 4.81
C GLY A 112 13.72 -6.10 4.66
N SER A 113 12.99 -6.05 5.78
CA SER A 113 11.55 -5.92 5.85
C SER A 113 11.13 -4.77 6.77
N ILE A 114 10.04 -4.11 6.41
CA ILE A 114 9.37 -3.12 7.25
C ILE A 114 8.52 -3.88 8.27
N SER A 115 8.78 -3.67 9.56
CA SER A 115 7.95 -4.14 10.67
C SER A 115 7.04 -3.03 11.18
N LEU A 116 6.06 -3.34 12.04
CA LEU A 116 5.15 -2.34 12.62
C LEU A 116 5.89 -1.20 13.36
N SER A 117 7.07 -1.49 13.92
CA SER A 117 7.91 -0.49 14.62
C SER A 117 8.91 0.21 13.71
N SER A 118 9.01 -0.17 12.43
CA SER A 118 9.97 0.41 11.48
C SER A 118 9.54 1.79 10.98
N LEU A 119 8.25 2.13 11.08
CA LEU A 119 7.73 3.42 10.64
C LEU A 119 7.42 4.27 11.87
N SER A 120 7.99 5.48 11.91
CA SER A 120 7.69 6.46 12.94
C SER A 120 7.05 7.70 12.32
N VAL A 121 5.99 8.20 12.95
CA VAL A 121 5.26 9.39 12.52
C VAL A 121 5.15 10.35 13.69
N THR A 122 5.45 11.62 13.44
CA THR A 122 5.17 12.73 14.36
C THR A 122 4.19 13.68 13.70
N GLN A 123 3.32 14.29 14.49
CA GLN A 123 2.40 15.31 14.01
C GLN A 123 2.91 16.70 14.42
N ALA A 124 3.02 17.61 13.44
CA ALA A 124 3.29 19.02 13.67
C ALA A 124 1.98 19.81 13.83
N SER A 125 2.07 21.06 14.28
CA SER A 125 0.93 21.97 14.31
C SER A 125 0.37 22.20 12.91
N ALA A 126 -0.95 22.38 12.80
CA ALA A 126 -1.60 22.62 11.51
C ALA A 126 -1.05 23.89 10.83
N SER A 127 -0.79 23.83 9.52
CA SER A 127 -0.25 24.95 8.75
C SER A 127 -0.64 24.87 7.26
N GLY A 128 -1.05 25.99 6.68
CA GLY A 128 -1.35 26.12 5.24
C GLY A 128 -2.29 25.04 4.71
N ALA A 129 -1.95 24.47 3.55
CA ALA A 129 -2.68 23.38 2.91
C ALA A 129 -2.32 21.97 3.45
N GLY A 130 -1.49 21.90 4.50
CA GLY A 130 -0.94 20.65 5.01
C GLY A 130 0.28 20.16 4.23
N ALA A 131 1.06 19.29 4.86
CA ALA A 131 2.28 18.72 4.29
C ALA A 131 2.63 17.35 4.89
N LEU A 132 3.39 16.54 4.16
CA LEU A 132 4.05 15.34 4.65
C LEU A 132 5.55 15.43 4.31
N ALA A 133 6.40 15.31 5.33
CA ALA A 133 7.85 15.37 5.19
C ALA A 133 8.51 14.10 5.74
N TYR A 134 9.69 13.74 5.22
CA TYR A 134 10.51 12.63 5.72
C TYR A 134 11.91 13.14 6.09
N ASN A 135 12.35 12.86 7.32
CA ASN A 135 13.71 13.15 7.76
C ASN A 135 14.56 11.89 7.60
N ASN A 136 15.48 11.90 6.63
CA ASN A 136 16.36 10.76 6.34
C ASN A 136 17.48 10.54 7.37
N THR A 137 17.68 11.47 8.31
CA THR A 137 18.65 11.34 9.41
C THR A 137 18.01 10.65 10.60
N THR A 138 16.75 10.95 10.92
CA THR A 138 16.03 10.37 12.06
C THR A 138 15.07 9.24 11.69
N GLY A 139 14.74 9.07 10.40
CA GLY A 139 13.78 8.08 9.92
C GLY A 139 12.31 8.42 10.21
N VAL A 140 12.01 9.67 10.60
CA VAL A 140 10.66 10.10 11.03
C VAL A 140 9.89 10.76 9.89
N PHE A 141 8.66 10.31 9.67
CA PHE A 141 7.67 11.05 8.87
C PHE A 141 7.03 12.13 9.74
N THR A 142 6.99 13.37 9.27
CA THR A 142 6.28 14.47 9.94
C THR A 142 5.04 14.82 9.13
N TYR A 143 3.87 14.58 9.71
CA TYR A 143 2.60 15.03 9.16
C TYR A 143 2.24 16.41 9.72
N THR A 144 2.04 17.38 8.84
CA THR A 144 1.52 18.71 9.16
C THR A 144 0.10 18.81 8.63
N PRO A 145 -0.93 18.81 9.50
CA PRO A 145 -2.30 18.93 9.03
C PRO A 145 -2.54 20.28 8.32
N PRO A 146 -3.49 20.36 7.38
CA PRO A 146 -3.94 21.65 6.86
C PRO A 146 -4.62 22.48 7.95
N THR A 147 -4.50 23.80 7.85
CA THR A 147 -5.35 24.68 8.64
C THR A 147 -6.76 24.67 8.06
N LEU A 148 -7.77 24.42 8.89
CA LEU A 148 -9.18 24.42 8.49
C LEU A 148 -9.81 25.82 8.50
N THR A 149 -8.98 26.87 8.54
CA THR A 149 -9.42 28.27 8.60
C THR A 149 -10.32 28.58 7.40
N GLY A 150 -11.58 28.93 7.66
CA GLY A 150 -12.59 29.23 6.64
C GLY A 150 -13.66 28.14 6.44
N LEU A 151 -13.50 26.94 7.00
CA LEU A 151 -14.51 25.87 6.91
C LEU A 151 -15.57 25.92 8.03
N GLY A 152 -15.59 26.98 8.86
CA GLY A 152 -16.60 27.16 9.92
C GLY A 152 -16.59 26.11 11.02
N TYR A 153 -15.68 25.13 10.98
CA TYR A 153 -15.59 24.06 11.97
C TYR A 153 -14.66 24.47 13.11
N THR A 154 -15.12 25.42 13.91
CA THR A 154 -14.71 25.44 15.33
C THR A 154 -15.64 24.45 16.03
N ALA A 155 -15.10 23.64 16.95
CA ALA A 155 -15.87 22.81 17.87
C ALA A 155 -17.10 23.58 18.41
N PRO A 156 -18.20 22.93 18.83
CA PRO A 156 -19.54 23.53 19.02
C PRO A 156 -19.64 24.66 20.08
N THR A 157 -18.53 25.18 20.57
CA THR A 157 -18.44 26.43 21.31
C THR A 157 -18.43 27.61 20.32
N GLN A 158 -19.64 28.08 20.02
CA GLN A 158 -19.97 29.34 19.37
C GLN A 158 -19.52 29.53 17.92
N LEU A 159 -20.54 29.43 17.06
CA LEU A 159 -20.59 29.86 15.68
C LEU A 159 -19.84 31.20 15.49
N SER A 160 -18.96 31.24 14.49
CA SER A 160 -18.13 32.37 14.03
C SER A 160 -18.90 33.66 13.64
N LEU A 161 -20.17 33.80 14.03
CA LEU A 161 -21.04 34.93 13.74
C LEU A 161 -21.18 35.93 14.91
N GLY A 162 -20.57 35.66 16.07
CA GLY A 162 -20.62 36.58 17.22
C GLY A 162 -21.99 36.70 17.93
N ILE A 163 -23.02 35.98 17.45
CA ILE A 163 -24.38 36.01 18.01
C ILE A 163 -24.33 35.58 19.49
N GLY A 164 -24.62 36.53 20.38
CA GLY A 164 -24.70 36.33 21.84
C GLY A 164 -23.48 36.79 22.64
N ASN A 165 -22.37 37.18 22.00
CA ASN A 165 -21.15 37.63 22.69
C ASN A 165 -20.66 39.03 22.28
N ALA A 166 -21.09 39.52 21.12
CA ALA A 166 -20.70 40.81 20.59
C ALA A 166 -21.81 41.35 19.67
N ASP A 167 -21.71 42.62 19.31
CA ASP A 167 -22.56 43.21 18.29
C ASP A 167 -22.35 42.49 16.95
N VAL A 168 -23.46 42.13 16.30
CA VAL A 168 -23.46 41.49 14.98
C VAL A 168 -23.90 42.52 13.95
N ASP A 169 -22.96 42.97 13.11
CA ASP A 169 -23.26 43.83 11.97
C ASP A 169 -23.62 42.99 10.74
N PHE A 170 -24.87 43.10 10.28
CA PHE A 170 -25.36 42.43 9.08
C PHE A 170 -25.09 43.24 7.79
N GLY A 171 -24.44 44.39 7.87
CA GLY A 171 -24.15 45.26 6.74
C GLY A 171 -25.40 45.67 5.97
N GLN A 172 -25.40 45.47 4.65
CA GLN A 172 -26.56 45.76 3.79
C GLN A 172 -27.65 44.67 3.82
N PHE A 173 -27.45 43.58 4.56
CA PHE A 173 -28.36 42.43 4.58
C PHE A 173 -29.47 42.60 5.62
N LYS A 174 -30.64 42.02 5.33
CA LYS A 174 -31.84 42.11 6.18
C LYS A 174 -31.98 40.85 7.03
N ILE A 175 -32.36 41.03 8.29
CA ILE A 175 -32.87 39.94 9.13
C ILE A 175 -34.38 39.83 8.92
N LYS A 176 -34.86 38.66 8.51
CA LYS A 176 -36.29 38.31 8.54
C LYS A 176 -36.52 37.43 9.76
N TYR A 177 -37.34 37.88 10.71
CA TYR A 177 -37.72 37.10 11.88
C TYR A 177 -39.25 36.98 11.96
N ALA A 178 -39.74 35.85 12.49
CA ALA A 178 -41.15 35.50 12.57
C ALA A 178 -41.54 35.20 14.04
N ASN A 179 -41.30 36.17 14.92
CA ASN A 179 -41.57 36.06 16.36
C ASN A 179 -43.07 36.27 16.63
N VAL A 180 -43.89 35.32 16.21
CA VAL A 180 -45.35 35.36 16.35
C VAL A 180 -45.80 34.44 17.48
N TYR A 181 -46.64 34.99 18.37
CA TYR A 181 -47.27 34.28 19.48
C TYR A 181 -48.79 34.38 19.35
N SER A 182 -49.53 33.35 19.78
CA SER A 182 -50.98 33.33 19.57
C SER A 182 -51.68 34.33 20.48
N GLN A 183 -51.29 34.40 21.75
CA GLN A 183 -51.86 35.28 22.79
C GLN A 183 -50.77 35.86 23.70
N GLU A 184 -51.09 36.91 24.49
CA GLU A 184 -50.10 37.59 25.35
C GLU A 184 -49.46 36.65 26.37
N ALA A 185 -50.21 35.66 26.87
CA ALA A 185 -49.73 34.66 27.82
C ALA A 185 -48.68 33.68 27.24
N ASP A 186 -48.55 33.60 25.92
CA ASP A 186 -47.56 32.73 25.27
C ASP A 186 -46.19 33.41 25.15
N LEU A 187 -46.11 34.72 25.43
CA LEU A 187 -44.86 35.47 25.35
C LEU A 187 -43.86 34.94 26.39
N PRO A 188 -42.58 34.75 26.02
CA PRO A 188 -41.56 34.30 26.95
C PRO A 188 -41.25 35.39 27.99
N SER A 189 -40.49 35.06 29.03
CA SER A 189 -40.11 36.05 30.06
C SER A 189 -39.43 37.28 29.45
N ALA A 190 -40.02 38.46 29.65
CA ALA A 190 -39.45 39.74 29.23
C ALA A 190 -38.18 40.11 30.01
N VAL A 191 -37.93 39.48 31.16
CA VAL A 191 -36.67 39.60 31.90
C VAL A 191 -35.55 38.87 31.15
N THR A 192 -35.84 37.67 30.64
CA THR A 192 -34.84 36.86 29.92
C THR A 192 -34.54 37.44 28.54
N TYR A 193 -35.55 37.99 27.87
CA TYR A 193 -35.46 38.49 26.50
C TYR A 193 -35.58 40.01 26.43
N HIS A 194 -34.81 40.75 27.25
CA HIS A 194 -34.82 42.21 27.23
C HIS A 194 -34.49 42.77 25.84
N GLY A 195 -35.33 43.68 25.33
CA GLY A 195 -35.19 44.27 23.99
C GLY A 195 -35.74 43.42 22.84
N MET A 196 -36.27 42.22 23.10
CA MET A 196 -36.90 41.39 22.07
C MET A 196 -38.16 42.05 21.54
N PHE A 197 -38.36 41.97 20.22
CA PHE A 197 -39.61 42.31 19.54
C PHE A 197 -40.42 41.07 19.20
N ALA A 198 -41.74 41.16 19.39
CA ALA A 198 -42.70 40.09 19.13
C ALA A 198 -44.02 40.62 18.55
N HIS A 199 -44.75 39.76 17.83
CA HIS A 199 -46.12 40.00 17.38
C HIS A 199 -47.06 39.04 18.12
N VAL A 200 -48.14 39.56 18.70
CA VAL A 200 -49.19 38.73 19.29
C VAL A 200 -50.41 38.74 18.37
N HIS A 201 -50.80 37.56 17.91
CA HIS A 201 -51.85 37.41 16.91
C HIS A 201 -53.22 37.79 17.44
N ALA A 202 -53.59 37.35 18.64
CA ALA A 202 -54.90 37.63 19.26
C ALA A 202 -55.18 39.13 19.43
N THR A 203 -54.14 39.94 19.66
CA THR A 203 -54.30 41.40 19.79
C THR A 203 -54.00 42.14 18.49
N GLY A 204 -53.36 41.48 17.52
CA GLY A 204 -52.89 42.09 16.28
C GLY A 204 -51.84 43.18 16.49
N LYS A 205 -51.11 43.16 17.62
CA LYS A 205 -50.16 44.22 18.00
C LYS A 205 -48.72 43.72 18.04
N ALA A 206 -47.78 44.65 17.89
CA ALA A 206 -46.37 44.42 18.19
C ALA A 206 -46.10 44.74 19.66
N TYR A 207 -45.16 44.01 20.25
CA TYR A 207 -44.69 44.17 21.61
C TYR A 207 -43.17 44.21 21.63
N TYR A 208 -42.62 44.91 22.61
CA TYR A 208 -41.20 44.83 22.92
C TYR A 208 -40.98 44.60 24.41
N ALA A 209 -39.99 43.80 24.77
CA ALA A 209 -39.69 43.51 26.16
C ALA A 209 -38.82 44.62 26.79
N HIS A 210 -39.29 45.23 27.87
CA HIS A 210 -38.53 46.24 28.60
C HIS A 210 -38.85 46.23 30.10
N ALA A 211 -37.83 46.46 30.93
CA ALA A 211 -37.96 46.52 32.39
C ALA A 211 -38.71 45.32 33.02
N GLY A 212 -38.60 44.13 32.41
CA GLY A 212 -39.26 42.91 32.88
C GLY A 212 -40.71 42.75 32.43
N ASN A 213 -41.25 43.67 31.63
CA ASN A 213 -42.62 43.63 31.10
C ASN A 213 -42.62 43.55 29.57
N TRP A 214 -43.74 43.09 29.01
CA TRP A 214 -44.03 43.23 27.59
C TRP A 214 -44.82 44.50 27.34
N GLU A 215 -44.19 45.44 26.64
CA GLU A 215 -44.77 46.74 26.33
C GLU A 215 -45.52 46.67 24.99
N LYS A 216 -46.81 46.99 25.02
CA LYS A 216 -47.71 46.98 23.87
C LYS A 216 -47.50 48.24 23.02
N MET A 217 -47.28 48.07 21.71
CA MET A 217 -47.16 49.22 20.79
C MET A 217 -48.52 49.57 20.19
N ILE A 218 -48.91 50.83 20.33
CA ILE A 218 -50.09 51.39 19.65
C ILE A 218 -49.76 51.63 18.17
N THR A 219 -50.75 51.45 17.30
CA THR A 219 -50.60 51.79 15.88
C THR A 219 -51.01 53.24 15.66
N GLU A 220 -50.42 53.88 14.63
CA GLU A 220 -50.80 55.24 14.23
C GLU A 220 -52.30 55.37 13.98
N SER A 221 -52.91 54.34 13.36
CA SER A 221 -54.36 54.26 13.15
C SER A 221 -55.14 54.35 14.47
N THR A 222 -54.77 53.55 15.48
CA THR A 222 -55.40 53.59 16.80
C THR A 222 -55.25 54.97 17.45
N PHE A 223 -54.06 55.58 17.39
CA PHE A 223 -53.83 56.92 17.93
C PHE A 223 -54.71 57.98 17.25
N LYS A 224 -54.76 57.98 15.92
CA LYS A 224 -55.60 58.92 15.14
C LYS A 224 -57.08 58.77 15.49
N THR A 225 -57.58 57.54 15.63
CA THR A 225 -58.96 57.28 16.05
C THR A 225 -59.25 57.88 17.42
N LEU A 226 -58.35 57.72 18.39
CA LEU A 226 -58.53 58.27 19.73
C LEU A 226 -58.55 59.80 19.72
N VAL A 227 -57.63 60.44 18.99
CA VAL A 227 -57.58 61.90 18.86
C VAL A 227 -58.87 62.43 18.20
N ALA A 228 -59.29 61.83 17.09
CA ALA A 228 -60.50 62.26 16.38
C ALA A 228 -61.78 62.08 17.20
N ALA A 229 -61.82 61.08 18.07
CA ALA A 229 -62.94 60.81 18.95
C ALA A 229 -62.93 61.65 20.24
N SER A 230 -61.84 62.39 20.51
CA SER A 230 -61.69 63.18 21.73
C SER A 230 -62.31 64.57 21.57
N THR A 231 -63.12 64.99 22.53
CA THR A 231 -63.74 66.34 22.50
C THR A 231 -62.80 67.44 22.98
N ASP A 232 -61.85 67.10 23.84
CA ASP A 232 -60.80 67.97 24.34
C ASP A 232 -59.58 67.14 24.83
N PHE A 233 -58.56 67.81 25.36
CA PHE A 233 -57.34 67.14 25.84
C PHE A 233 -57.58 66.29 27.11
N ALA A 234 -58.55 66.63 27.95
CA ALA A 234 -58.86 65.85 29.14
C ALA A 234 -59.56 64.54 28.77
N ASP A 235 -60.48 64.58 27.80
CA ASP A 235 -61.09 63.39 27.21
C ASP A 235 -60.02 62.51 26.53
N PHE A 236 -59.11 63.11 25.75
CA PHE A 236 -58.00 62.38 25.16
C PHE A 236 -57.12 61.67 26.20
N LYS A 237 -56.74 62.34 27.29
CA LYS A 237 -55.98 61.73 28.40
C LYS A 237 -56.71 60.54 29.01
N THR A 238 -58.02 60.65 29.16
CA THR A 238 -58.84 59.57 29.73
C THR A 238 -58.87 58.37 28.77
N ARG A 239 -59.02 58.63 27.47
CA ARG A 239 -59.07 57.60 26.43
C ARG A 239 -57.73 56.89 26.23
N ILE A 240 -56.62 57.63 26.22
CA ILE A 240 -55.28 57.05 26.05
C ILE A 240 -54.84 56.27 27.30
N ALA A 241 -55.31 56.64 28.49
CA ALA A 241 -55.03 55.89 29.72
C ALA A 241 -55.82 54.58 29.84
N ALA A 242 -56.84 54.38 29.00
CA ALA A 242 -57.71 53.20 29.01
C ALA A 242 -57.27 52.08 28.05
N ILE A 243 -56.15 52.28 27.33
CA ILE A 243 -55.59 51.31 26.36
C ILE A 243 -54.21 50.81 26.79
#